data_AF-A0A7K0P2A5-F1
#
_entry.id   AF-A0A7K0P2A5-F1
#
_cell.length_a   1.000
_cell.length_b   1.000
_cell.length_c   1.000
_cell.angle_alpha   90.00
_cell.angle_beta   90.00
_cell.angle_gamma   90.00
#
_symmetry.space_group_name_H-M   'P 1'
#
loop_
_entity.id
_entity.type
_entity.pdbx_description
1 polymer ?
#
loop_
_entity_poly.entity_id
_entity_poly.type
_entity_poly.pdbx_seq_one_letter_code
_entity_poly.pdbx_strand_id
1 'polypeptide(L)'
;MDDSVGQVLAYALMVTRDLTMSCDAVHDAMAAASCLDATASRRADLPWLLSLTRTECLRQLRARGVFIDTERPVLPSADPLDALTPGDRDALVLMRRTDVDAVEAALAMGCSEGEARRRGDRAERMWSDAAALHALLTAHPPVCPVVSQVVAETSAVGGVLMPAARRRLQRHAGTCGRCRPTFMPARSDSLELLDIPVRVPVPQHLEQRLQLTCDDPVRSAHLAERLGELDRHGFPVPLDRADRDPAAWVRRGAIAAAVSAALLVVGLVAAALLSR
;
A
#
# COMPACT_ATOMS: atom_id res chain seq x y z
N MET A 1 -4.01 3.61 -24.15
CA MET A 1 -2.79 3.56 -23.33
C MET A 1 -2.78 4.70 -22.32
N ASP A 2 -3.08 5.93 -22.74
CA ASP A 2 -3.05 7.12 -21.88
C ASP A 2 -3.93 7.05 -20.62
N ASP A 3 -5.19 6.61 -20.76
CA ASP A 3 -6.13 6.64 -19.63
C ASP A 3 -5.74 5.62 -18.53
N SER A 4 -5.35 4.40 -18.91
CA SER A 4 -4.90 3.38 -17.95
C SER A 4 -3.64 3.80 -17.20
N VAL A 5 -2.68 4.47 -17.86
CA VAL A 5 -1.46 4.98 -17.22
C VAL A 5 -1.80 6.05 -16.19
N GLY A 6 -2.70 6.97 -16.52
CA GLY A 6 -3.20 7.97 -15.57
C GLY A 6 -3.89 7.34 -14.35
N GLN A 7 -4.70 6.30 -14.56
CA GLN A 7 -5.38 5.59 -13.48
C GLN A 7 -4.42 4.83 -12.55
N VAL A 8 -3.46 4.08 -13.09
CA VAL A 8 -2.46 3.37 -12.26
C VAL A 8 -1.50 4.34 -11.58
N LEU A 9 -1.22 5.50 -12.18
CA LEU A 9 -0.45 6.57 -11.54
C LEU A 9 -1.22 7.22 -10.39
N ALA A 10 -2.52 7.48 -10.57
CA ALA A 10 -3.37 7.96 -9.49
C ALA A 10 -3.40 6.96 -8.32
N TYR A 11 -3.53 5.67 -8.62
CA TYR A 11 -3.41 4.60 -7.63
C TYR A 11 -2.04 4.64 -6.91
N ALA A 12 -0.94 4.64 -7.66
CA ALA A 12 0.42 4.62 -7.10
C ALA A 12 0.69 5.85 -6.23
N LEU A 13 0.22 7.03 -6.63
CA LEU A 13 0.37 8.28 -5.86
C LEU A 13 -0.38 8.22 -4.53
N MET A 14 -1.59 7.67 -4.55
CA MET A 14 -2.40 7.51 -3.35
C MET A 14 -1.76 6.51 -2.37
N VAL A 15 -1.19 5.42 -2.87
CA VAL A 15 -0.55 4.38 -2.05
C VAL A 15 0.82 4.80 -1.52
N THR A 16 1.66 5.41 -2.35
CA THR A 16 3.06 5.73 -1.98
C THR A 16 3.21 7.11 -1.33
N ARG A 17 2.34 8.07 -1.72
CA ARG A 17 2.40 9.49 -1.31
C ARG A 17 3.71 10.19 -1.71
N ASP A 18 4.34 9.70 -2.77
CA ASP A 18 5.58 10.23 -3.34
C ASP A 18 5.47 10.11 -4.88
N LEU A 19 5.41 11.25 -5.57
CA LEU A 19 5.21 11.26 -7.03
C LEU A 19 6.37 10.58 -7.76
N THR A 20 7.60 10.77 -7.32
CA THR A 20 8.78 10.16 -7.95
C THR A 20 8.73 8.65 -7.78
N MET A 21 8.44 8.17 -6.56
CA MET A 21 8.24 6.74 -6.31
C MET A 21 7.08 6.17 -7.15
N SER A 22 6.00 6.94 -7.30
CA SER A 22 4.84 6.54 -8.08
C SER A 22 5.18 6.38 -9.56
N CYS A 23 5.88 7.35 -10.14
CA CYS A 23 6.36 7.29 -11.51
C CYS A 23 7.30 6.07 -11.70
N ASP A 24 8.20 5.81 -10.76
CA ASP A 24 9.08 4.64 -10.82
C ASP A 24 8.32 3.31 -10.73
N ALA A 25 7.32 3.22 -9.86
CA ALA A 25 6.49 2.02 -9.72
C ALA A 25 5.65 1.76 -10.98
N VAL A 26 5.00 2.79 -11.52
CA VAL A 26 4.23 2.70 -12.76
C VAL A 26 5.13 2.35 -13.93
N HIS A 27 6.30 2.99 -14.03
CA HIS A 27 7.29 2.69 -15.06
C HIS A 27 7.67 1.20 -15.04
N ASP A 28 8.11 0.70 -13.88
CA ASP A 28 8.58 -0.67 -13.75
C ASP A 28 7.46 -1.69 -14.01
N ALA A 29 6.24 -1.41 -13.52
CA ALA A 29 5.08 -2.26 -13.74
C ALA A 29 4.65 -2.32 -15.21
N MET A 30 4.62 -1.19 -15.91
CA MET A 30 4.21 -1.12 -17.32
C MET A 30 5.25 -1.74 -18.25
N ALA A 31 6.55 -1.56 -17.97
CA ALA A 31 7.61 -2.20 -18.71
C ALA A 31 7.65 -3.72 -18.46
N ALA A 32 7.37 -4.18 -17.24
CA ALA A 32 7.18 -5.59 -16.98
C ALA A 32 5.95 -6.14 -17.73
N ALA A 33 4.84 -5.40 -17.74
CA ALA A 33 3.63 -5.75 -18.47
C ALA A 33 3.81 -5.85 -19.99
N SER A 34 4.77 -5.11 -20.57
CA SER A 34 5.07 -5.21 -22.00
C SER A 34 5.86 -6.47 -22.36
N CYS A 35 6.62 -7.02 -21.42
CA CYS A 35 7.38 -8.27 -21.60
C CYS A 35 6.55 -9.51 -21.25
N LEU A 36 5.80 -9.48 -20.15
CA LEU A 36 4.88 -10.55 -19.78
C LEU A 36 3.84 -10.64 -20.88
N ASP A 37 3.85 -11.76 -21.64
CA ASP A 37 3.03 -11.99 -22.84
C ASP A 37 1.53 -11.92 -22.52
N ALA A 38 1.09 -10.69 -22.42
CA ALA A 38 -0.26 -10.25 -22.23
C ALA A 38 -0.69 -9.83 -23.63
N THR A 39 -1.53 -10.68 -24.24
CA THR A 39 -2.40 -10.28 -25.35
C THR A 39 -2.85 -8.83 -25.13
N ALA A 40 -3.02 -8.05 -26.20
CA ALA A 40 -3.39 -6.63 -26.08
C ALA A 40 -4.59 -6.39 -25.13
N SER A 41 -5.49 -7.38 -25.01
CA SER A 41 -6.58 -7.43 -24.03
C SER A 41 -6.11 -7.42 -22.57
N ARG A 42 -5.11 -8.22 -22.19
CA ARG A 42 -4.60 -8.28 -20.81
C ARG A 42 -3.81 -7.01 -20.44
N ARG A 43 -3.10 -6.39 -21.40
CA ARG A 43 -2.47 -5.07 -21.18
C ARG A 43 -3.48 -3.93 -21.00
N ALA A 44 -4.74 -4.12 -21.40
CA ALA A 44 -5.82 -3.17 -21.16
C ALA A 44 -6.64 -3.49 -19.89
N ASP A 45 -6.37 -4.61 -19.23
CA ASP A 45 -7.10 -5.07 -18.06
C ASP A 45 -6.63 -4.31 -16.81
N LEU A 46 -7.44 -3.35 -16.37
CA LEU A 46 -7.09 -2.43 -15.27
C LEU A 46 -6.77 -3.16 -13.95
N PRO A 47 -7.57 -4.16 -13.49
CA PRO A 47 -7.24 -4.93 -12.28
C PRO A 47 -5.86 -5.59 -12.36
N TRP A 48 -5.48 -6.11 -13.53
CA TRP A 48 -4.17 -6.71 -13.74
C TRP A 48 -3.05 -5.65 -13.68
N LEU A 49 -3.20 -4.52 -14.36
CA LEU A 49 -2.22 -3.42 -14.29
C LEU A 49 -2.07 -2.83 -12.87
N LEU A 50 -3.19 -2.71 -12.13
CA LEU A 50 -3.19 -2.31 -10.74
C LEU A 50 -2.42 -3.31 -9.87
N SER A 51 -2.53 -4.61 -10.14
CA SER A 51 -1.81 -5.66 -9.39
C SER A 51 -0.28 -5.59 -9.57
N LEU A 52 0.18 -5.30 -10.79
CA LEU A 52 1.61 -5.12 -11.09
C LEU A 52 2.12 -3.84 -10.42
N THR A 53 1.37 -2.74 -10.57
CA THR A 53 1.71 -1.45 -9.98
C THR A 53 1.74 -1.53 -8.45
N ARG A 54 0.76 -2.21 -7.83
CA ARG A 54 0.70 -2.52 -6.41
C ARG A 54 1.96 -3.24 -5.94
N THR A 55 2.36 -4.27 -6.67
CA THR A 55 3.57 -5.06 -6.36
C THR A 55 4.80 -4.17 -6.32
N GLU A 56 4.97 -3.32 -7.33
CA GLU A 56 6.10 -2.38 -7.38
C GLU A 56 6.04 -1.29 -6.31
N CYS A 57 4.86 -0.73 -6.01
CA CYS A 57 4.68 0.21 -4.90
C CYS A 57 5.09 -0.42 -3.56
N LEU A 58 4.60 -1.63 -3.26
CA LEU A 58 4.90 -2.32 -2.01
C LEU A 58 6.38 -2.72 -1.93
N ARG A 59 6.99 -3.13 -3.04
CA ARG A 59 8.42 -3.44 -3.11
C ARG A 59 9.28 -2.21 -2.78
N GLN A 60 8.95 -1.05 -3.36
CA GLN A 60 9.67 0.20 -3.12
C GLN A 60 9.48 0.73 -1.69
N LEU A 61 8.25 0.64 -1.16
CA LEU A 61 7.99 0.97 0.24
C LEU A 61 8.81 0.08 1.19
N ARG A 62 8.83 -1.23 0.94
CA ARG A 62 9.62 -2.20 1.72
C ARG A 62 11.12 -1.90 1.64
N ALA A 63 11.63 -1.52 0.48
CA ALA A 63 13.03 -1.11 0.31
C ALA A 63 13.39 0.13 1.15
N ARG A 64 12.42 0.99 1.49
CA ARG A 64 12.57 2.12 2.41
C ARG A 64 12.23 1.77 3.87
N GLY A 65 12.03 0.49 4.19
CA GLY A 65 11.66 0.02 5.53
C GLY A 65 10.21 0.36 5.93
N VAL A 66 9.35 0.69 4.97
CA VAL A 66 7.92 0.97 5.19
C VAL A 66 7.11 -0.26 4.79
N PHE A 67 6.44 -0.86 5.77
CA PHE A 67 5.62 -2.06 5.58
C PHE A 67 4.13 -1.70 5.54
N ILE A 68 3.31 -2.65 5.10
CA ILE A 68 1.89 -2.45 4.86
C ILE A 68 1.10 -1.96 6.09
N ASP A 69 1.52 -2.39 7.29
CA ASP A 69 0.90 -2.01 8.57
C ASP A 69 1.66 -0.89 9.30
N THR A 70 2.65 -0.27 8.67
CA THR A 70 3.44 0.81 9.29
C THR A 70 2.58 2.05 9.50
N GLU A 71 2.22 2.31 10.76
CA GLU A 71 1.67 3.59 11.19
C GLU A 71 2.77 4.66 11.25
N ARG A 72 2.49 5.85 10.73
CA ARG A 72 3.45 6.98 10.74
C ARG A 72 2.93 8.13 11.62
N PRO A 73 3.82 8.87 12.29
CA PRO A 73 3.49 10.19 12.82
C PRO A 73 3.07 11.12 11.68
N VAL A 74 2.09 11.98 11.93
CA VAL A 74 1.58 12.92 10.93
C VAL A 74 1.49 14.32 11.51
N LEU A 75 1.61 15.35 10.67
CA LEU A 75 1.29 16.70 11.11
C LEU A 75 -0.22 16.80 11.41
N PRO A 76 -0.66 17.57 12.42
CA PRO A 76 -2.09 17.81 12.68
C PRO A 76 -2.87 18.33 11.47
N SER A 77 -2.20 19.08 10.59
CA SER A 77 -2.74 19.64 9.35
C SER A 77 -2.49 18.78 8.11
N ALA A 78 -1.89 17.60 8.24
CA ALA A 78 -1.64 16.72 7.10
C ALA A 78 -2.96 16.27 6.45
N ASP A 79 -2.87 15.89 5.18
CA ASP A 79 -3.95 15.21 4.47
C ASP A 79 -4.33 13.94 5.25
N PRO A 80 -5.62 13.67 5.50
CA PRO A 80 -6.04 12.48 6.23
C PRO A 80 -5.52 11.16 5.63
N LEU A 81 -5.13 11.10 4.35
CA LEU A 81 -4.55 9.92 3.71
C LEU A 81 -3.19 9.58 4.31
N ASP A 82 -2.43 10.58 4.71
CA ASP A 82 -1.11 10.40 5.33
C ASP A 82 -1.25 9.72 6.69
N ALA A 83 -2.44 9.76 7.30
CA ALA A 83 -2.72 9.10 8.56
C ALA A 83 -2.89 7.58 8.42
N LEU A 84 -3.22 7.08 7.23
CA LEU A 84 -3.46 5.66 6.96
C LEU A 84 -2.15 4.89 6.78
N THR A 85 -2.16 3.62 7.19
CA THR A 85 -1.06 2.70 6.81
C THR A 85 -1.05 2.51 5.29
N PRO A 86 0.08 2.10 4.68
CA PRO A 86 0.09 1.79 3.25
C PRO A 86 -0.97 0.75 2.86
N GLY A 87 -1.26 -0.22 3.73
CA GLY A 87 -2.30 -1.22 3.50
C GLY A 87 -3.72 -0.68 3.51
N ASP A 88 -4.00 0.27 4.41
CA ASP A 88 -5.29 0.95 4.40
C ASP A 88 -5.42 1.82 3.16
N ARG A 89 -4.37 2.51 2.73
CA ARG A 89 -4.38 3.28 1.48
C ARG A 89 -4.62 2.37 0.26
N ASP A 90 -3.89 1.27 0.17
CA ASP A 90 -4.04 0.25 -0.88
C ASP A 90 -5.49 -0.26 -0.97
N ALA A 91 -6.06 -0.71 0.15
CA ALA A 91 -7.42 -1.21 0.19
C ALA A 91 -8.46 -0.12 -0.10
N LEU A 92 -8.29 1.09 0.45
CA LEU A 92 -9.21 2.21 0.21
C LEU A 92 -9.27 2.57 -1.27
N VAL A 93 -8.11 2.68 -1.92
CA VAL A 93 -8.03 3.13 -3.30
C VAL A 93 -8.61 2.08 -4.24
N LEU A 94 -8.24 0.81 -4.06
CA LEU A 94 -8.76 -0.27 -4.90
C LEU A 94 -10.27 -0.47 -4.73
N MET A 95 -10.78 -0.32 -3.52
CA MET A 95 -12.20 -0.58 -3.25
C MET A 95 -13.11 0.60 -3.59
N ARG A 96 -12.58 1.84 -3.64
CA ARG A 96 -13.42 3.07 -3.74
C ARG A 96 -13.01 4.07 -4.80
N ARG A 97 -11.74 4.12 -5.20
CA ARG A 97 -11.19 5.20 -6.05
C ARG A 97 -10.70 4.74 -7.41
N THR A 98 -10.87 3.46 -7.72
CA THR A 98 -10.64 2.86 -9.03
C THR A 98 -11.95 2.30 -9.57
N ASP A 99 -12.06 2.21 -10.89
CA ASP A 99 -13.26 1.68 -11.57
C ASP A 99 -13.25 0.15 -11.66
N VAL A 100 -12.91 -0.51 -10.55
CA VAL A 100 -12.87 -1.98 -10.45
C VAL A 100 -13.86 -2.45 -9.38
N ASP A 101 -14.46 -3.61 -9.60
CA ASP A 101 -15.38 -4.19 -8.63
C ASP A 101 -14.63 -4.88 -7.47
N ALA A 102 -15.37 -5.37 -6.47
CA ALA A 102 -14.78 -6.01 -5.29
C ALA A 102 -14.03 -7.33 -5.60
N VAL A 103 -14.44 -8.04 -6.65
CA VAL A 103 -13.80 -9.29 -7.09
C VAL A 103 -12.48 -8.96 -7.78
N GLU A 104 -12.50 -7.97 -8.65
CA GLU A 104 -11.33 -7.43 -9.35
C GLU A 104 -10.32 -6.82 -8.38
N ALA A 105 -10.78 -6.03 -7.40
CA ALA A 105 -9.95 -5.51 -6.32
C ALA A 105 -9.31 -6.65 -5.51
N ALA A 106 -10.05 -7.74 -5.26
CA ALA A 106 -9.52 -8.91 -4.56
C ALA A 106 -8.44 -9.65 -5.37
N LEU A 107 -8.61 -9.77 -6.69
CA LEU A 107 -7.58 -10.26 -7.60
C LEU A 107 -6.34 -9.38 -7.56
N ALA A 108 -6.50 -8.06 -7.67
CA ALA A 108 -5.39 -7.12 -7.63
C ALA A 108 -4.63 -7.16 -6.28
N MET A 109 -5.34 -7.33 -5.17
CA MET A 109 -4.74 -7.52 -3.84
C MET A 109 -4.17 -8.93 -3.60
N GLY A 110 -4.52 -9.90 -4.46
CA GLY A 110 -4.24 -11.33 -4.31
C GLY A 110 -4.80 -11.93 -3.01
N CYS A 111 -6.04 -11.57 -2.67
CA CYS A 111 -6.77 -12.14 -1.54
C CYS A 111 -8.19 -12.57 -1.93
N SER A 112 -8.96 -13.12 -0.98
CA SER A 112 -10.38 -13.44 -1.22
C SER A 112 -11.25 -12.18 -1.24
N GLU A 113 -12.36 -12.17 -1.99
CA GLU A 113 -13.32 -11.06 -2.01
C GLU A 113 -13.77 -10.62 -0.60
N GLY A 114 -14.06 -11.58 0.29
CA GLY A 114 -14.46 -11.26 1.66
C GLY A 114 -13.34 -10.57 2.47
N GLU A 115 -12.07 -10.86 2.18
CA GLU A 115 -10.94 -10.18 2.80
C GLU A 115 -10.73 -8.78 2.21
N ALA A 116 -10.86 -8.64 0.89
CA ALA A 116 -10.84 -7.35 0.20
C ALA A 116 -11.89 -6.40 0.78
N ARG A 117 -13.16 -6.84 0.91
CA ARG A 117 -14.24 -6.06 1.52
C ARG A 117 -13.94 -5.67 2.96
N ARG A 118 -13.49 -6.61 3.80
CA ARG A 118 -13.13 -6.30 5.19
C ARG A 118 -12.04 -5.24 5.30
N ARG A 119 -11.03 -5.29 4.42
CA ARG A 119 -9.97 -4.28 4.38
C ARG A 119 -10.49 -2.94 3.87
N GLY A 120 -11.32 -2.94 2.83
CA GLY A 120 -12.03 -1.74 2.35
C GLY A 120 -12.82 -1.08 3.48
N ASP A 121 -13.72 -1.81 4.13
CA ASP A 121 -14.54 -1.30 5.24
C ASP A 121 -13.68 -0.76 6.39
N ARG A 122 -12.55 -1.43 6.69
CA ARG A 122 -11.60 -0.96 7.70
C ARG A 122 -10.95 0.35 7.26
N ALA A 123 -10.45 0.41 6.04
CA ALA A 123 -9.76 1.56 5.49
C ALA A 123 -10.69 2.79 5.37
N GLU A 124 -11.96 2.59 4.99
CA GLU A 124 -12.99 3.64 5.00
C GLU A 124 -13.19 4.21 6.40
N ARG A 125 -13.33 3.36 7.42
CA ARG A 125 -13.43 3.82 8.81
C ARG A 125 -12.19 4.61 9.25
N MET A 126 -11.00 4.13 8.90
CA MET A 126 -9.74 4.81 9.21
C MET A 126 -9.62 6.17 8.51
N TRP A 127 -10.04 6.26 7.25
CA TRP A 127 -10.13 7.51 6.49
C TRP A 127 -11.07 8.50 7.17
N SER A 128 -12.29 8.09 7.47
CA SER A 128 -13.27 8.98 8.10
C SER A 128 -12.85 9.43 9.48
N ASP A 129 -12.25 8.55 10.28
CA ASP A 129 -11.72 8.92 11.60
C ASP A 129 -10.53 9.89 11.48
N ALA A 130 -9.69 9.75 10.45
CA ALA A 130 -8.58 10.66 10.19
C ALA A 130 -9.08 12.03 9.69
N ALA A 131 -10.06 12.07 8.80
CA ALA A 131 -10.65 13.29 8.27
C ALA A 131 -11.38 14.09 9.37
N ALA A 132 -12.14 13.40 10.21
CA ALA A 132 -12.79 14.00 11.37
C ALA A 132 -11.80 14.57 12.38
N LEU A 133 -10.68 13.87 12.59
CA LEU A 133 -9.61 14.35 13.45
C LEU A 133 -8.89 15.56 12.85
N HIS A 134 -8.63 15.56 11.54
CA HIS A 134 -8.08 16.71 10.83
C HIS A 134 -8.99 17.93 11.03
N ALA A 135 -10.30 17.80 10.78
CA ALA A 135 -11.26 18.90 10.99
C ALA A 135 -11.27 19.41 12.44
N LEU A 136 -11.20 18.51 13.42
CA LEU A 136 -11.13 18.88 14.84
C LEU A 136 -9.85 19.64 15.20
N LEU A 137 -8.73 19.32 14.55
CA LEU A 137 -7.42 19.91 14.84
C LEU A 137 -7.17 21.21 14.06
N THR A 138 -7.81 21.40 12.92
CA THR A 138 -7.66 22.62 12.08
C THR A 138 -8.71 23.68 12.39
N ALA A 139 -9.89 23.30 12.91
CA ALA A 139 -10.85 24.26 13.46
C ALA A 139 -10.29 24.94 14.73
N HIS A 140 -10.07 26.25 14.70
CA HIS A 140 -9.61 27.06 15.85
C HIS A 140 -10.66 27.13 16.99
N PRO A 141 -10.26 27.27 18.27
CA PRO A 141 -9.33 26.48 19.07
C PRO A 141 -10.07 25.40 19.91
N PRO A 142 -9.37 24.37 20.40
CA PRO A 142 -9.96 23.35 21.24
C PRO A 142 -10.35 23.93 22.60
N VAL A 143 -11.65 24.21 22.80
CA VAL A 143 -12.23 24.43 24.14
C VAL A 143 -12.24 23.12 24.95
N CYS A 144 -11.80 22.01 24.34
CA CYS A 144 -11.68 20.72 25.02
C CYS A 144 -10.28 20.56 25.66
N PRO A 145 -10.19 20.45 27.00
CA PRO A 145 -8.91 20.29 27.70
C PRO A 145 -8.08 19.10 27.23
N VAL A 146 -8.73 17.99 26.84
CA VAL A 146 -8.04 16.80 26.34
C VAL A 146 -7.36 17.07 25.01
N VAL A 147 -8.05 17.78 24.10
CA VAL A 147 -7.48 18.15 22.80
C VAL A 147 -6.35 19.15 23.00
N SER A 148 -6.54 20.19 23.83
CA SER A 148 -5.50 21.17 24.16
C SER A 148 -4.25 20.51 24.74
N GLN A 149 -4.43 19.53 25.64
CA GLN A 149 -3.33 18.77 26.22
C GLN A 149 -2.58 17.98 25.15
N VAL A 150 -3.27 17.24 24.28
CA VAL A 150 -2.62 16.46 23.22
C VAL A 150 -1.91 17.37 22.22
N VAL A 151 -2.47 18.54 21.89
CA VAL A 151 -1.81 19.53 21.04
C VAL A 151 -0.54 20.06 21.70
N ALA A 152 -0.58 20.37 23.00
CA ALA A 152 0.60 20.80 23.74
C ALA A 152 1.69 19.71 23.80
N GLU A 153 1.31 18.46 24.09
CA GLU A 153 2.20 17.28 24.04
C GLU A 153 2.82 17.12 22.65
N THR A 154 2.02 17.29 21.59
CA THR A 154 2.47 17.18 20.19
C THR A 154 3.49 18.27 19.84
N SER A 155 3.23 19.51 20.21
CA SER A 155 4.15 20.63 20.01
C SER A 155 5.48 20.43 20.73
N ALA A 156 5.47 19.79 21.91
CA ALA A 156 6.69 19.51 22.67
C ALA A 156 7.59 18.44 22.00
N VAL A 157 7.02 17.58 21.14
CA VAL A 157 7.75 16.47 20.47
C VAL A 157 7.83 16.72 18.96
N GLY A 158 8.16 17.95 18.57
CA GLY A 158 8.44 18.29 17.16
C GLY A 158 7.19 18.50 16.30
N GLY A 159 6.01 18.65 16.89
CA GLY A 159 4.78 19.03 16.18
C GLY A 159 4.11 17.90 15.40
N VAL A 160 4.53 16.64 15.60
CA VAL A 160 3.95 15.48 14.93
C VAL A 160 3.02 14.69 15.86
N LEU A 161 1.85 14.35 15.35
CA LEU A 161 0.83 13.61 16.06
C LEU A 161 1.12 12.10 15.96
N MET A 162 1.52 11.52 17.08
CA MET A 162 1.85 10.11 17.18
C MET A 162 0.60 9.21 17.08
N PRO A 163 0.71 7.95 16.61
CA PRO A 163 -0.43 7.06 16.49
C PRO A 163 -1.24 6.84 17.78
N ALA A 164 -0.56 6.74 18.92
CA ALA A 164 -1.23 6.63 20.22
C ALA A 164 -2.07 7.87 20.58
N ALA A 165 -1.56 9.07 20.26
CA ALA A 165 -2.28 10.33 20.46
C ALA A 165 -3.52 10.41 19.55
N ARG A 166 -3.41 9.99 18.28
CA ARG A 166 -4.56 9.89 17.36
C ARG A 166 -5.67 9.00 17.91
N ARG A 167 -5.31 7.77 18.33
CA ARG A 167 -6.28 6.82 18.92
C ARG A 167 -6.90 7.35 20.22
N ARG A 168 -6.16 8.11 21.02
CA ARG A 168 -6.68 8.78 22.22
C ARG A 168 -7.70 9.86 21.83
N LEU A 169 -7.37 10.71 20.86
CA LEU A 169 -8.27 11.77 20.37
C LEU A 169 -9.53 11.22 19.72
N GLN A 170 -9.43 10.20 18.86
CA GLN A 170 -10.58 9.55 18.22
C GLN A 170 -11.57 9.00 19.26
N ARG A 171 -11.07 8.22 20.23
CA ARG A 171 -11.91 7.67 21.32
C ARG A 171 -12.58 8.77 22.15
N HIS A 172 -11.85 9.84 22.43
CA HIS A 172 -12.37 10.97 23.17
C HIS A 172 -13.44 11.76 22.38
N ALA A 173 -13.16 12.06 21.11
CA ALA A 173 -14.03 12.87 20.28
C ALA A 173 -15.39 12.20 20.00
N GLY A 174 -15.42 10.87 19.97
CA GLY A 174 -16.65 10.10 19.84
C GLY A 174 -17.65 10.28 21.00
N THR A 175 -17.18 10.60 22.21
CA THR A 175 -18.03 10.69 23.42
C THR A 175 -18.08 12.09 24.03
N CYS A 176 -17.13 12.96 23.72
CA CYS A 176 -17.04 14.30 24.29
C CYS A 176 -18.06 15.26 23.70
N GLY A 177 -18.92 15.86 24.55
CA GLY A 177 -19.92 16.83 24.12
C GLY A 177 -19.36 18.09 23.45
N ARG A 178 -18.07 18.41 23.62
CA ARG A 178 -17.41 19.56 22.96
C ARG A 178 -16.82 19.21 21.60
N CYS A 179 -16.27 18.00 21.45
CA CYS A 179 -15.60 17.59 20.21
C CYS A 179 -16.57 16.93 19.21
N ARG A 180 -17.58 16.22 19.72
CA ARG A 180 -18.54 15.45 18.92
C ARG A 180 -19.27 16.29 17.85
N PRO A 181 -19.69 17.56 18.11
CA PRO A 181 -20.34 18.39 17.10
C PRO A 181 -19.48 18.70 15.87
N THR A 182 -18.15 18.70 16.01
CA THR A 182 -17.22 18.85 14.88
C THR A 182 -16.84 17.48 14.30
N PHE A 183 -16.58 16.50 15.17
CA PHE A 183 -16.07 15.19 14.78
C PHE A 183 -17.09 14.36 13.99
N MET A 184 -18.35 14.28 14.44
CA MET A 184 -19.33 13.40 13.80
C MET A 184 -19.75 13.86 12.40
N PRO A 185 -20.05 15.15 12.14
CA PRO A 185 -20.34 15.61 10.79
C PRO A 185 -19.15 15.39 9.85
N ALA A 186 -17.94 15.85 10.22
CA ALA A 186 -16.75 15.69 9.40
C ALA A 186 -16.43 14.22 9.07
N ARG A 187 -16.72 13.31 10.01
CA ARG A 187 -16.60 11.86 9.79
C ARG A 187 -17.56 11.37 8.70
N SER A 188 -18.83 11.76 8.78
CA SER A 188 -19.85 11.38 7.79
C SER A 188 -19.56 12.00 6.42
N ASP A 189 -19.32 13.31 6.38
CA ASP A 189 -19.10 14.08 5.14
C ASP A 189 -17.87 13.56 4.36
N SER A 190 -16.86 13.08 5.07
CA SER A 190 -15.65 12.53 4.45
C SER A 190 -15.88 11.28 3.58
N LEU A 191 -16.98 10.55 3.81
CA LEU A 191 -17.32 9.36 3.01
C LEU A 191 -17.77 9.75 1.60
N GLU A 192 -18.44 10.89 1.45
CA GLU A 192 -18.86 11.41 0.13
C GLU A 192 -17.65 11.75 -0.75
N LEU A 193 -16.52 12.13 -0.13
CA LEU A 193 -15.26 12.39 -0.84
C LEU A 193 -14.56 11.12 -1.33
N LEU A 194 -14.98 9.93 -0.92
CA LEU A 194 -14.37 8.68 -1.38
C LEU A 194 -14.79 8.32 -2.80
N ASP A 195 -15.99 8.74 -3.21
CA ASP A 195 -16.56 8.42 -4.53
C ASP A 195 -16.08 9.36 -5.64
N ILE A 196 -15.21 10.32 -5.31
CA ILE A 196 -14.60 11.24 -6.28
C ILE A 196 -13.34 10.58 -6.85
N PRO A 197 -13.33 10.19 -8.15
CA PRO A 197 -12.16 9.58 -8.76
C PRO A 197 -11.00 10.59 -8.83
N VAL A 198 -9.82 10.15 -8.42
CA VAL A 198 -8.60 10.95 -8.51
C VAL A 198 -8.02 10.79 -9.90
N ARG A 199 -7.97 11.88 -10.67
CA ARG A 199 -7.28 11.91 -11.96
C ARG A 199 -5.97 12.68 -11.81
N VAL A 200 -4.87 12.03 -12.15
CA VAL A 200 -3.53 12.63 -12.13
C VAL A 200 -3.04 12.75 -13.56
N PRO A 201 -2.62 13.94 -14.02
CA PRO A 201 -2.02 14.08 -15.34
C PRO A 201 -0.71 13.29 -15.39
N VAL A 202 -0.51 12.53 -16.47
CA VAL A 202 0.72 11.75 -16.66
C VAL A 202 1.87 12.71 -16.94
N PRO A 203 2.97 12.68 -16.15
CA PRO A 203 4.11 13.52 -16.43
C PRO A 203 4.82 13.09 -17.72
N GLN A 204 5.21 14.03 -18.58
CA GLN A 204 5.90 13.76 -19.85
C GLN A 204 7.17 12.88 -19.70
N HIS A 205 7.91 13.05 -18.60
CA HIS A 205 9.11 12.25 -18.34
C HIS A 205 8.79 10.76 -18.10
N LEU A 206 7.60 10.44 -17.58
CA LEU A 206 7.15 9.07 -17.41
C LEU A 206 6.81 8.45 -18.77
N GLU A 207 6.07 9.18 -19.61
CA GLU A 207 5.73 8.75 -20.98
C GLU A 207 6.99 8.43 -21.80
N GLN A 208 7.98 9.33 -21.77
CA GLN A 208 9.25 9.15 -22.48
C GLN A 208 10.01 7.91 -21.98
N ARG A 209 10.06 7.69 -20.65
CA ARG A 209 10.73 6.51 -20.07
C ARG A 209 10.04 5.20 -20.45
N LEU A 210 8.70 5.21 -20.47
CA LEU A 210 7.90 4.05 -20.88
C LEU A 210 8.20 3.71 -22.33
N GLN A 211 8.20 4.69 -23.23
CA GLN A 211 8.52 4.47 -24.64
C GLN A 211 9.92 3.87 -24.81
N LEU A 212 10.93 4.43 -24.15
CA LEU A 212 12.30 3.93 -24.22
C LEU A 212 12.49 2.52 -23.65
N THR A 213 11.80 2.18 -22.55
CA THR A 213 12.03 0.91 -21.84
C THR A 213 11.17 -0.23 -22.40
N CYS A 214 9.95 0.06 -22.85
CA CYS A 214 9.09 -0.94 -23.48
C CYS A 214 9.66 -1.41 -24.83
N ASP A 215 10.45 -0.57 -25.52
CA ASP A 215 11.16 -0.92 -26.75
C ASP A 215 12.47 -1.70 -26.51
N ASP A 216 12.90 -1.85 -25.25
CA ASP A 216 14.08 -2.63 -24.84
C ASP A 216 13.65 -3.99 -24.24
N PRO A 217 13.77 -5.10 -24.99
CA PRO A 217 13.32 -6.41 -24.53
C PRO A 217 14.15 -6.96 -23.36
N VAL A 218 15.42 -6.59 -23.26
CA VAL A 218 16.30 -7.07 -22.17
C VAL A 218 15.90 -6.40 -20.86
N ARG A 219 15.70 -5.08 -20.93
CA ARG A 219 15.32 -4.30 -19.74
C ARG A 219 13.91 -4.64 -19.25
N SER A 220 12.95 -4.80 -20.17
CA SER A 220 11.58 -5.21 -19.82
C SER A 220 11.52 -6.63 -19.25
N ALA A 221 12.31 -7.58 -19.77
CA ALA A 221 12.44 -8.93 -19.21
C ALA A 221 13.00 -8.93 -17.78
N HIS A 222 14.04 -8.13 -17.51
CA HIS A 222 14.57 -7.99 -16.17
C HIS A 222 13.53 -7.44 -15.18
N LEU A 223 12.70 -6.49 -15.61
CA LEU A 223 11.62 -5.94 -14.79
C LEU A 223 10.49 -6.96 -14.57
N ALA A 224 10.17 -7.77 -15.58
CA ALA A 224 9.21 -8.87 -15.45
C ALA A 224 9.67 -9.92 -14.44
N GLU A 225 10.94 -10.33 -14.48
CA GLU A 225 11.52 -11.28 -13.50
C GLU A 225 11.44 -10.74 -12.06
N ARG A 226 11.60 -9.44 -11.87
CA ARG A 226 11.55 -8.79 -10.56
C ARG A 226 10.17 -8.81 -9.90
N LEU A 227 9.08 -8.96 -10.66
CA LEU A 227 7.74 -9.09 -10.09
C LEU A 227 7.55 -10.39 -9.29
N GLY A 228 8.39 -11.40 -9.56
CA GLY A 228 8.34 -12.70 -8.91
C GLY A 228 7.34 -13.65 -9.55
N GLU A 229 6.82 -14.57 -8.75
CA GLU A 229 5.91 -15.61 -9.21
C GLU A 229 4.53 -15.04 -9.57
N LEU A 230 3.98 -15.47 -10.70
CA LEU A 230 2.61 -15.20 -11.10
C LEU A 230 1.72 -16.40 -10.71
N ASP A 231 0.51 -16.12 -10.27
CA ASP A 231 -0.47 -17.15 -9.97
C ASP A 231 -1.06 -17.76 -11.26
N ARG A 232 -1.96 -18.74 -11.10
CA ARG A 232 -2.64 -19.42 -12.23
C ARG A 232 -3.48 -18.48 -13.11
N HIS A 233 -3.81 -17.30 -12.62
CA HIS A 233 -4.57 -16.29 -13.35
C HIS A 233 -3.64 -15.25 -14.00
N GLY A 234 -2.33 -15.34 -13.76
CA GLY A 234 -1.32 -14.42 -14.27
C GLY A 234 -1.15 -13.15 -13.43
N PHE A 235 -1.68 -13.13 -12.20
CA PHE A 235 -1.51 -12.03 -11.25
C PHE A 235 -0.26 -12.26 -10.39
N PRO A 236 0.49 -11.21 -10.01
CA PRO A 236 1.60 -11.35 -9.08
C PRO A 236 1.16 -11.94 -7.74
N VAL A 237 1.93 -12.88 -7.21
CA VAL A 237 1.72 -13.37 -5.85
C VAL A 237 2.04 -12.25 -4.86
N PRO A 238 1.12 -11.87 -3.95
CA PRO A 238 1.32 -10.69 -3.10
C PRO A 238 2.56 -10.77 -2.20
N LEU A 239 3.38 -9.70 -2.23
CA LEU A 239 4.57 -9.56 -1.40
C LEU A 239 4.26 -9.54 0.11
N ASP A 240 3.08 -9.05 0.49
CA ASP A 240 2.61 -8.96 1.87
C ASP A 240 2.15 -10.32 2.45
N ARG A 241 2.01 -11.36 1.61
CA ARG A 241 1.66 -12.72 2.06
C ARG A 241 2.73 -13.28 3.01
N ALA A 242 4.00 -12.93 2.81
CA ALA A 242 5.09 -13.34 3.68
C ALA A 242 5.03 -12.68 5.06
N ASP A 243 4.54 -11.44 5.13
CA ASP A 243 4.47 -10.67 6.38
C ASP A 243 3.25 -11.07 7.24
N ARG A 244 2.23 -11.70 6.63
CA ARG A 244 0.98 -12.13 7.29
C ARG A 244 1.02 -13.49 7.99
N ASP A 245 1.99 -14.35 7.67
CA ASP A 245 2.19 -15.63 8.38
C ASP A 245 3.64 -15.74 8.88
N PRO A 246 3.96 -15.12 10.04
CA PRO A 246 5.26 -15.28 10.68
C PRO A 246 5.60 -16.75 10.93
N ALA A 247 4.60 -17.61 11.16
CA ALA A 247 4.80 -19.04 11.36
C ALA A 247 5.19 -19.75 10.05
N ALA A 248 4.70 -19.32 8.88
CA ALA A 248 5.20 -19.79 7.59
C ALA A 248 6.65 -19.39 7.34
N TRP A 249 7.05 -18.20 7.77
CA TRP A 249 8.44 -17.75 7.66
C TRP A 249 9.36 -18.57 8.58
N VAL A 250 8.96 -18.79 9.84
CA VAL A 250 9.68 -19.67 10.79
C VAL A 250 9.75 -21.11 10.28
N ARG A 251 8.65 -21.67 9.75
CA ARG A 251 8.66 -23.02 9.14
C ARG A 251 9.62 -23.11 7.96
N ARG A 252 9.63 -22.12 7.07
CA ARG A 252 10.56 -22.09 5.92
C ARG A 252 12.02 -21.94 6.37
N GLY A 253 12.28 -21.12 7.39
CA GLY A 253 13.60 -21.02 8.03
C GLY A 253 14.05 -22.34 8.66
N ALA A 254 13.16 -23.03 9.36
CA ALA A 254 13.44 -24.35 9.95
C ALA A 254 13.72 -25.41 8.89
N ILE A 255 12.98 -25.43 7.77
CA ILE A 255 13.23 -26.35 6.65
C ILE A 255 14.58 -26.06 6.00
N ALA A 256 14.90 -24.79 5.73
CA ALA A 256 16.19 -24.40 5.16
C ALA A 256 17.37 -24.78 6.07
N ALA A 257 17.22 -24.58 7.38
CA ALA A 257 18.21 -25.02 8.37
C ALA A 257 18.36 -26.55 8.39
N ALA A 258 17.27 -27.30 8.33
CA ALA A 258 17.30 -28.76 8.30
C ALA A 258 17.98 -29.30 7.02
N VAL A 259 17.69 -28.72 5.85
CA VAL A 259 18.35 -29.07 4.59
C VAL A 259 19.85 -28.76 4.65
N SER A 260 20.22 -27.60 5.19
CA SER A 260 21.62 -27.22 5.33
C SER A 260 22.39 -28.16 6.28
N ALA A 261 21.77 -28.57 7.39
CA ALA A 261 22.33 -29.55 8.31
C ALA A 261 22.48 -30.94 7.66
N ALA A 262 21.49 -31.39 6.89
CA ALA A 262 21.55 -32.65 6.17
C ALA A 262 22.68 -32.66 5.13
N LEU A 263 22.84 -31.57 4.36
CA LEU A 263 23.94 -31.43 3.40
C LEU A 263 25.32 -31.42 4.07
N LEU A 264 25.45 -30.80 5.24
CA LEU A 264 26.70 -30.85 6.03
C LEU A 264 27.03 -32.26 6.50
N VAL A 265 26.04 -33.03 6.98
CA VAL A 265 26.24 -34.42 7.40
C VAL A 265 26.64 -35.29 6.21
N VAL A 266 25.96 -35.15 5.07
CA VAL A 266 26.31 -35.88 3.83
C VAL A 266 27.74 -35.53 3.38
N GLY A 267 28.11 -34.25 3.41
CA GLY A 267 29.47 -33.80 3.08
C GLY A 267 30.54 -34.38 4.01
N LEU A 268 30.28 -34.41 5.32
CA LEU A 268 31.18 -35.00 6.32
C LEU A 268 31.35 -36.51 6.12
N VAL A 269 30.26 -37.23 5.84
CA VAL A 269 30.30 -38.68 5.58
C VAL A 269 31.06 -38.97 4.28
N ALA A 270 30.83 -38.20 3.22
CA ALA A 270 31.55 -38.34 1.96
C ALA A 270 33.07 -38.08 2.15
N ALA A 271 33.44 -37.04 2.89
CA ALA A 271 34.85 -36.74 3.20
C ALA A 271 35.53 -37.85 4.03
N ALA A 272 34.81 -38.44 4.99
CA ALA A 272 35.32 -39.56 5.80
C ALA A 272 35.49 -40.86 4.99
N LEU A 273 34.68 -41.07 3.95
CA LEU A 273 34.81 -42.22 3.05
C LEU A 273 35.94 -42.05 2.04
N LEU A 274 36.23 -40.82 1.60
CA LEU A 274 37.30 -40.51 0.64
C LEU A 274 38.70 -40.44 1.29
N SER A 275 38.78 -40.38 2.62
CA SER A 275 40.03 -40.31 3.39
C SER A 275 40.51 -41.66 3.94
N ARG A 276 39.82 -42.75 3.58
CA ARG A 276 40.22 -44.14 3.85
C ARG A 276 40.76 -44.81 2.59
#